data_AF-U9SQ05-F1
#
_entry.id   AF-U9SQ05-F1
#
_cell.length_a   1.000
_cell.length_b   1.000
_cell.length_c   1.000
_cell.angle_alpha   90.00
_cell.angle_beta   90.00
_cell.angle_gamma   90.00
#
_symmetry.space_group_name_H-M   'P 1'
#
loop_
_entity.id
_entity.type
_entity.pdbx_description
1 polymer ?
#
loop_
_entity_poly.entity_id
_entity_poly.type
_entity_poly.pdbx_seq_one_letter_code
_entity_poly.pdbx_strand_id
1 'polypeptide(L)'
;MVNNNIQIKEEYFDILRDQEITGSTFFKITEETYRSYGLKGEPAKIFVEFAKDFMEKKKRPFSSYKTLTDLKSVLNKFNIYGSSLSAVPQFTPSSLSLADDDDELQQCMNDIKRKLRNLETLIPNSNEATRNDYILAILHAAIHIARRETDKEISLLPQLQIMGDENCGRVDYAINIT
;
A
#
# COMPACT_ATOMS: atom_id res chain seq x y z
N MET A 1 -21.63 11.17 -13.64
CA MET A 1 -20.73 11.98 -12.81
C MET A 1 -21.54 13.18 -12.35
N VAL A 2 -21.89 13.25 -11.07
CA VAL A 2 -22.38 14.50 -10.48
C VAL A 2 -21.15 15.14 -9.84
N ASN A 3 -20.52 16.06 -10.57
CA ASN A 3 -19.49 16.94 -10.05
C ASN A 3 -20.20 17.98 -9.18
N ASN A 4 -20.42 17.66 -7.91
CA ASN A 4 -20.71 18.69 -6.93
C ASN A 4 -19.40 19.02 -6.24
N ASN A 5 -18.82 20.15 -6.66
CA ASN A 5 -17.62 20.76 -6.12
C ASN A 5 -17.94 21.35 -4.73
N ILE A 6 -18.43 20.51 -3.82
CA ILE A 6 -18.76 20.91 -2.46
C ILE A 6 -17.44 20.90 -1.71
N GLN A 7 -16.90 22.09 -1.49
CA GLN A 7 -15.72 22.28 -0.67
C GLN A 7 -16.12 21.99 0.79
N ILE A 8 -16.10 20.71 1.16
CA ILE A 8 -16.22 20.29 2.57
C ILE A 8 -14.99 20.83 3.26
N LYS A 9 -15.21 21.75 4.21
CA LYS A 9 -14.13 22.40 4.93
C LYS A 9 -13.64 21.49 6.06
N GLU A 10 -12.36 21.64 6.41
CA GLU A 10 -11.74 20.88 7.51
C GLU A 10 -12.49 21.07 8.84
N GLU A 11 -13.00 22.27 9.10
CA GLU A 11 -13.77 22.62 10.31
C GLU A 11 -15.01 21.74 10.54
N TYR A 12 -15.56 21.12 9.48
CA TYR A 12 -16.69 20.21 9.61
C TYR A 12 -16.26 18.83 10.11
N PHE A 13 -15.04 18.40 9.79
CA PHE A 13 -14.50 17.13 10.26
C PHE A 13 -14.09 17.19 11.73
N ASP A 14 -13.62 18.34 12.22
CA ASP A 14 -13.34 18.55 13.65
C ASP A 14 -14.59 18.27 14.50
N ILE A 15 -15.73 18.86 14.11
CA ILE A 15 -17.02 18.64 14.78
C ILE A 15 -17.39 17.15 14.83
N LEU A 16 -17.15 16.40 13.75
CA LEU A 16 -17.46 14.98 13.69
C LEU A 16 -16.47 14.11 14.49
N ARG A 17 -15.19 14.50 14.53
CA ARG A 17 -14.16 13.82 15.34
C ARG A 17 -14.50 13.90 16.82
N ASP A 18 -14.98 15.04 17.30
CA ASP A 18 -15.38 15.24 18.69
C ASP A 18 -16.57 14.36 19.13
N GLN A 19 -17.34 13.82 18.19
CA GLN A 19 -18.47 12.93 18.47
C GLN A 19 -18.08 11.44 18.53
N GLU A 20 -16.81 11.09 18.26
CA GLU A 20 -16.30 9.71 18.24
C GLU A 20 -17.17 8.74 17.41
N ILE A 21 -17.75 9.25 16.32
CA ILE A 21 -18.69 8.49 15.49
C ILE A 21 -17.97 7.36 14.76
N THR A 22 -18.42 6.12 14.98
CA THR A 22 -17.93 4.99 14.17
C THR A 22 -18.41 5.11 12.72
N GLY A 23 -17.63 4.61 11.77
CA GLY A 23 -18.02 4.60 10.35
C GLY A 23 -19.36 3.90 10.09
N SER A 24 -19.74 2.92 10.91
CA SER A 24 -21.04 2.24 10.80
C SER A 24 -22.22 3.12 11.26
N THR A 25 -21.99 3.94 12.29
CA THR A 25 -22.97 4.87 12.84
C THR A 25 -23.17 6.04 11.88
N PHE A 26 -22.08 6.54 11.29
CA PHE A 26 -22.07 7.66 10.33
C PHE A 26 -23.16 7.55 9.25
N PHE A 27 -23.36 6.36 8.66
CA PHE A 27 -24.35 6.15 7.60
C PHE A 27 -25.81 6.17 8.06
N LYS A 28 -26.06 6.17 9.38
CA LYS A 28 -27.41 6.16 9.99
C LYS A 28 -27.80 7.50 10.59
N ILE A 29 -26.89 8.48 10.61
CA ILE A 29 -27.11 9.79 11.21
C ILE A 29 -28.06 10.62 10.35
N THR A 30 -29.00 11.31 10.99
CA THR A 30 -29.95 12.20 10.32
C THR A 30 -29.41 13.63 10.23
N GLU A 31 -30.02 14.45 9.36
CA GLU A 31 -29.62 15.86 9.23
C GLU A 31 -29.79 16.62 10.56
N GLU A 32 -30.83 16.30 11.32
CA GLU A 32 -31.11 16.89 12.63
C GLU A 32 -30.03 16.55 13.65
N THR A 33 -29.56 15.29 13.67
CA THR A 33 -28.47 14.87 14.56
C THR A 33 -27.15 15.53 14.16
N TYR A 34 -26.85 15.66 12.87
CA TYR A 34 -25.68 16.44 12.42
C TYR A 34 -25.77 17.91 12.86
N ARG A 35 -26.95 18.51 12.80
CA ARG A 35 -27.19 19.87 13.30
C ARG A 35 -27.02 19.98 14.81
N SER A 36 -27.43 18.97 15.59
CA SER A 36 -27.24 18.97 17.05
C SER A 36 -25.77 18.84 17.46
N TYR A 37 -24.91 18.29 16.59
CA TYR A 37 -23.45 18.31 16.78
C TYR A 37 -22.81 19.68 16.48
N GLY A 38 -23.57 20.62 15.91
CA GLY A 38 -23.07 21.96 15.58
C GLY A 38 -22.80 22.19 14.10
N LEU A 39 -23.11 21.22 13.21
CA LEU A 39 -23.06 21.47 11.77
C LEU A 39 -24.18 22.41 11.33
N LYS A 40 -23.84 23.37 10.48
CA LYS A 40 -24.84 24.20 9.81
C LYS A 40 -25.66 23.35 8.84
N GLY A 41 -26.82 23.88 8.45
CA GLY A 41 -27.80 23.10 7.67
C GLY A 41 -27.29 22.56 6.36
N GLU A 42 -26.53 23.35 5.60
CA GLU A 42 -25.95 22.90 4.34
C GLU A 42 -24.91 21.77 4.53
N PRO A 43 -23.88 21.90 5.39
CA PRO A 43 -22.98 20.79 5.75
C PRO A 43 -23.70 19.53 6.23
N ALA A 44 -24.68 19.67 7.12
CA ALA A 44 -25.45 18.52 7.62
C ALA A 44 -26.18 17.78 6.48
N LYS A 45 -26.78 18.53 5.56
CA LYS A 45 -27.47 17.97 4.40
C LYS A 45 -26.51 17.26 3.44
N ILE A 46 -25.32 17.84 3.21
CA ILE A 46 -24.26 17.26 2.37
C ILE A 46 -23.86 15.87 2.88
N PHE A 47 -23.65 15.70 4.20
CA PHE A 47 -23.27 14.41 4.77
C PHE A 47 -24.37 13.36 4.67
N VAL A 48 -25.63 13.75 4.87
CA VAL A 48 -26.78 12.84 4.71
C VAL A 48 -26.95 12.40 3.26
N GLU A 49 -26.85 13.34 2.31
CA GLU A 49 -26.90 13.03 0.88
C GLU A 49 -25.74 12.12 0.49
N PHE A 50 -24.53 12.39 0.96
CA PHE A 50 -23.35 11.55 0.73
C PHE A 50 -23.56 10.11 1.24
N ALA A 51 -24.06 9.95 2.46
CA ALA A 51 -24.33 8.64 3.05
C ALA A 51 -25.36 7.85 2.22
N LYS A 52 -26.43 8.51 1.77
CA LYS A 52 -27.45 7.89 0.89
C LYS A 52 -26.87 7.52 -0.46
N ASP A 53 -26.13 8.43 -1.10
CA ASP A 53 -25.45 8.21 -2.38
C ASP A 53 -24.50 6.99 -2.30
N PHE A 54 -23.79 6.85 -1.19
CA PHE A 54 -22.88 5.73 -0.95
C PHE A 54 -23.64 4.40 -0.76
N MET A 55 -24.77 4.42 -0.07
CA MET A 55 -25.60 3.23 0.15
C MET A 55 -26.36 2.78 -1.11
N GLU A 56 -26.80 3.73 -1.95
CA GLU A 56 -27.50 3.46 -3.22
C GLU A 56 -26.55 3.04 -4.33
N LYS A 57 -25.33 3.59 -4.36
CA LYS A 57 -24.27 3.10 -5.24
C LYS A 57 -23.81 1.74 -4.71
N LYS A 58 -24.42 0.65 -5.22
CA LYS A 58 -23.96 -0.75 -5.06
C LYS A 58 -22.45 -0.75 -4.93
N LYS A 59 -21.91 -1.34 -3.85
CA LYS A 59 -20.47 -1.57 -3.61
C LYS A 59 -19.81 -1.89 -4.92
N ARG A 60 -19.33 -0.88 -5.64
CA ARG A 60 -18.67 -1.15 -6.89
C ARG A 60 -17.40 -1.85 -6.43
N PRO A 61 -17.03 -3.01 -7.00
CA PRO A 61 -15.75 -3.61 -6.67
C PRO A 61 -14.68 -2.53 -6.80
N PHE A 62 -13.71 -2.51 -5.89
CA PHE A 62 -12.64 -1.51 -5.84
C PHE A 62 -11.95 -1.29 -7.21
N SER A 63 -12.06 -2.26 -8.14
CA SER A 63 -11.64 -2.17 -9.54
C SER A 63 -12.42 -1.18 -10.42
N SER A 64 -13.58 -0.68 -9.98
CA SER A 64 -14.45 0.21 -10.78
C SER A 64 -13.98 1.67 -10.85
N TYR A 65 -12.95 2.05 -10.09
CA TYR A 65 -12.38 3.39 -10.12
C TYR A 65 -11.36 3.60 -11.24
N LYS A 66 -11.12 2.59 -12.07
CA LYS A 66 -10.28 2.73 -13.26
C LYS A 66 -10.93 1.99 -14.43
N THR A 67 -11.43 2.77 -15.38
CA THR A 67 -11.89 2.29 -16.68
C THR A 67 -10.70 1.78 -17.51
N LEU A 68 -10.97 1.08 -18.61
CA LEU A 68 -9.92 0.79 -19.60
C LEU A 68 -9.24 2.06 -20.11
N THR A 69 -9.94 3.20 -20.12
CA THR A 69 -9.37 4.51 -20.43
C THR A 69 -8.37 4.97 -19.38
N ASP A 70 -8.65 4.73 -18.09
CA ASP A 70 -7.73 5.04 -16.99
C ASP A 70 -6.50 4.12 -16.99
N LEU A 71 -6.68 2.84 -17.35
CA LEU A 71 -5.55 1.93 -17.56
C LEU A 71 -4.68 2.42 -18.74
N LYS A 72 -5.28 2.75 -19.89
CA LYS A 72 -4.58 3.30 -21.05
C LYS A 72 -3.82 4.58 -20.71
N SER A 73 -4.43 5.49 -19.93
CA SER A 73 -3.76 6.74 -19.55
C SER A 73 -2.54 6.49 -18.68
N VAL A 74 -2.60 5.53 -17.75
CA VAL A 74 -1.45 5.11 -16.94
C VAL A 74 -0.37 4.47 -17.82
N LEU A 75 -0.74 3.53 -18.71
CA LEU A 75 0.21 2.87 -19.61
C LEU A 75 0.92 3.86 -20.54
N ASN A 76 0.19 4.84 -21.07
CA ASN A 76 0.75 5.90 -21.91
C ASN A 76 1.81 6.75 -21.19
N LYS A 77 1.71 6.95 -19.86
CA LYS A 77 2.76 7.66 -19.09
C LYS A 77 4.11 6.94 -19.12
N PHE A 78 4.09 5.63 -19.35
CA PHE A 78 5.27 4.78 -19.48
C PHE A 78 5.58 4.42 -20.94
N ASN A 79 5.00 5.15 -21.91
CA ASN A 79 5.13 4.89 -23.35
C ASN A 79 4.68 3.48 -23.77
N ILE A 80 3.74 2.89 -23.03
CA ILE A 80 3.15 1.58 -23.33
C ILE A 80 1.82 1.80 -24.06
N TYR A 81 1.83 1.60 -25.38
CA TYR A 81 0.65 1.81 -26.22
C TYR A 81 -0.15 0.52 -26.36
N GLY A 82 -1.12 0.32 -25.46
CA GLY A 82 -2.03 -0.81 -25.55
C GLY A 82 -3.25 -0.69 -24.65
N SER A 83 -4.27 -1.48 -24.95
CA SER A 83 -5.56 -1.48 -24.23
C SER A 83 -5.67 -2.56 -23.14
N SER A 84 -4.63 -3.36 -22.97
CA SER A 84 -4.60 -4.53 -22.09
C SER A 84 -3.26 -4.66 -21.40
N LEU A 85 -3.24 -5.40 -20.29
CA LEU A 85 -2.02 -5.68 -19.53
C LEU A 85 -0.96 -6.43 -20.35
N SER A 86 -1.37 -7.14 -21.42
CA SER A 86 -0.46 -7.79 -22.36
C SER A 86 0.42 -6.84 -23.17
N ALA A 87 0.10 -5.53 -23.18
CA ALA A 87 0.97 -4.53 -23.79
C ALA A 87 2.15 -4.14 -22.89
N VAL A 88 2.08 -4.45 -21.59
CA VAL A 88 3.23 -4.29 -20.69
C VAL A 88 4.28 -5.31 -21.11
N PRO A 89 5.52 -4.89 -21.43
CA PRO A 89 6.59 -5.81 -21.76
C PRO A 89 6.76 -6.81 -20.61
N GLN A 90 6.70 -8.11 -20.91
CA GLN A 90 7.05 -9.10 -19.93
C GLN A 90 8.54 -8.97 -19.63
N PHE A 91 8.86 -8.71 -18.37
CA PHE A 91 10.24 -8.73 -17.91
C PHE A 91 10.70 -10.18 -17.84
N THR A 92 11.61 -10.56 -18.73
CA THR A 92 12.31 -11.84 -18.66
C THR A 92 13.69 -11.56 -18.07
N PRO A 93 13.90 -11.72 -16.75
CA PRO A 93 15.20 -11.51 -16.16
C PRO A 93 16.21 -12.49 -16.75
N SER A 94 17.44 -12.03 -16.96
CA SER A 94 18.58 -12.93 -17.10
C SER A 94 18.83 -13.61 -15.76
N SER A 95 18.81 -14.94 -15.76
CA SER A 95 19.14 -15.73 -14.57
C SER A 95 20.66 -15.81 -14.40
N LEU A 96 21.12 -15.56 -13.20
CA LEU A 96 22.50 -15.86 -12.78
C LEU A 96 22.50 -17.24 -12.12
N SER A 97 23.36 -18.14 -12.62
CA SER A 97 23.61 -19.42 -11.95
C SER A 97 24.67 -19.22 -10.88
N LEU A 98 24.36 -19.63 -9.65
CA LEU A 98 25.30 -19.65 -8.54
C LEU A 98 25.68 -21.09 -8.22
N ALA A 99 26.92 -21.29 -7.81
CA ALA A 99 27.33 -22.57 -7.25
C ALA A 99 26.78 -22.70 -5.83
N ASP A 100 26.48 -23.93 -5.41
CA ASP A 100 25.93 -24.18 -4.07
C ASP A 100 26.93 -23.82 -2.96
N ASP A 101 28.23 -23.81 -3.26
CA ASP A 101 29.31 -23.41 -2.36
C ASP A 101 29.65 -21.92 -2.42
N ASP A 102 28.84 -21.09 -3.09
CA ASP A 102 29.02 -19.63 -3.08
C ASP A 102 28.96 -19.08 -1.65
N ASP A 103 30.01 -18.35 -1.26
CA ASP A 103 30.20 -17.85 0.11
C ASP A 103 29.04 -16.96 0.59
N GLU A 104 28.53 -16.08 -0.27
CA GLU A 104 27.43 -15.16 0.07
C GLU A 104 26.11 -15.90 0.19
N LEU A 105 25.86 -16.87 -0.69
CA LEU A 105 24.69 -17.74 -0.60
C LEU A 105 24.73 -18.56 0.70
N GLN A 106 25.87 -19.15 1.04
CA GLN A 106 26.05 -19.90 2.29
C GLN A 106 25.85 -19.00 3.52
N GLN A 107 26.40 -17.79 3.51
CA GLN A 107 26.22 -16.83 4.60
C GLN A 107 24.77 -16.41 4.77
N CYS A 108 24.05 -16.13 3.67
CA CYS A 108 22.62 -15.85 3.66
C CYS A 108 21.82 -17.01 4.28
N MET A 109 22.07 -18.23 3.83
CA MET A 109 21.39 -19.42 4.33
C MET A 109 21.66 -19.67 5.82
N ASN A 110 22.88 -19.41 6.28
CA ASN A 110 23.24 -19.53 7.70
C ASN A 110 22.52 -18.48 8.55
N ASP A 111 22.41 -17.24 8.06
CA ASP A 111 21.67 -16.19 8.78
C ASP A 111 20.18 -16.51 8.89
N ILE A 112 19.55 -16.96 7.79
CA ILE A 112 18.15 -17.40 7.77
C ILE A 112 17.94 -18.56 8.74
N LYS A 113 18.79 -19.59 8.69
CA LYS A 113 18.73 -20.74 9.61
C LYS A 113 18.85 -20.31 11.07
N ARG A 114 19.75 -19.38 11.38
CA ARG A 114 19.94 -18.85 12.73
C ARG A 114 18.70 -18.10 13.21
N LYS A 115 18.13 -17.22 12.37
CA LYS A 115 16.89 -16.51 12.67
C LYS A 115 15.73 -17.48 12.93
N LEU A 116 15.57 -18.51 12.08
CA LEU A 116 14.54 -19.55 12.25
C LEU A 116 14.69 -20.33 13.56
N ARG A 117 15.92 -20.70 13.94
CA ARG A 117 16.19 -21.40 15.20
C ARG A 117 15.82 -20.58 16.44
N ASN A 118 15.89 -19.26 16.33
CA ASN A 118 15.64 -18.34 17.42
C ASN A 118 14.18 -17.87 17.49
N LEU A 119 13.33 -18.30 16.56
CA LEU A 119 11.88 -18.07 16.67
C LEU A 119 11.24 -19.14 17.55
N GLU A 120 10.67 -18.69 18.67
CA GLU A 120 9.66 -19.48 19.38
C GLU A 120 8.47 -19.76 18.45
N THR A 121 7.79 -20.89 18.70
CA THR A 121 6.64 -21.43 17.96
C THR A 121 5.95 -20.40 17.06
N LEU A 122 6.13 -20.55 15.74
CA LEU A 122 5.47 -19.76 14.71
C LEU A 122 3.96 -19.79 14.95
N ILE A 123 3.44 -18.75 15.59
CA ILE A 123 2.00 -18.53 15.70
C ILE A 123 1.50 -18.35 14.26
N PRO A 124 0.41 -18.99 13.82
CA PRO A 124 -0.10 -18.94 12.43
C PRO A 124 -0.44 -17.54 11.87
N ASN A 125 -0.20 -16.46 12.64
CA ASN A 125 -0.38 -15.06 12.29
C ASN A 125 0.86 -14.20 12.64
N SER A 126 2.06 -14.79 12.72
CA SER A 126 3.29 -14.07 13.04
C SER A 126 3.42 -12.81 12.18
N ASN A 127 3.59 -11.67 12.84
CA ASN A 127 3.56 -10.34 12.25
C ASN A 127 4.43 -10.24 10.98
N GLU A 128 3.99 -9.41 10.04
CA GLU A 128 4.71 -9.07 8.81
C GLU A 128 6.17 -8.65 9.08
N ALA A 129 6.47 -8.12 10.27
CA ALA A 129 7.81 -7.79 10.73
C ALA A 129 8.76 -9.00 10.76
N THR A 130 8.32 -10.15 11.30
CA THR A 130 9.13 -11.39 11.31
C THR A 130 9.44 -11.87 9.89
N ARG A 131 8.48 -11.75 8.96
CA ARG A 131 8.69 -12.10 7.55
C ARG A 131 9.72 -11.18 6.89
N ASN A 132 9.71 -9.90 7.22
CA ASN A 132 10.61 -8.91 6.64
C ASN A 132 12.08 -9.16 7.03
N ASP A 133 12.36 -9.71 8.22
CA ASP A 133 13.73 -10.01 8.66
C ASP A 133 14.44 -11.07 7.81
N TYR A 134 13.69 -12.01 7.23
CA TYR A 134 14.21 -13.02 6.30
C TYR A 134 14.41 -12.47 4.91
N ILE A 135 13.42 -11.70 4.44
CA ILE A 135 13.48 -11.02 3.14
C ILE A 135 14.70 -10.11 3.10
N LEU A 136 14.99 -9.41 4.20
CA LEU A 136 16.16 -8.53 4.29
C LEU A 136 17.49 -9.28 4.14
N ALA A 137 17.63 -10.47 4.74
CA ALA A 137 18.83 -11.30 4.58
C ALA A 137 19.03 -11.72 3.10
N ILE A 138 17.94 -12.12 2.43
CA ILE A 138 17.96 -12.48 1.01
C ILE A 138 18.33 -11.28 0.14
N LEU A 139 17.73 -10.10 0.40
CA LEU A 139 17.99 -8.89 -0.36
C LEU A 139 19.44 -8.43 -0.24
N HIS A 140 20.02 -8.46 0.97
CA HIS A 140 21.42 -8.11 1.17
C HIS A 140 22.37 -9.02 0.39
N ALA A 141 22.16 -10.34 0.47
CA ALA A 141 22.97 -11.31 -0.28
C ALA A 141 22.83 -11.11 -1.80
N ALA A 142 21.59 -10.95 -2.28
CA ALA A 142 21.32 -10.71 -3.71
C ALA A 142 22.00 -9.44 -4.23
N ILE A 143 22.01 -8.36 -3.45
CA ILE A 143 22.70 -7.11 -3.81
C ILE A 143 24.21 -7.30 -3.83
N HIS A 144 24.77 -8.00 -2.85
CA HIS A 144 26.20 -8.26 -2.81
C HIS A 144 26.65 -9.09 -4.03
N ILE A 145 25.92 -10.16 -4.33
CA ILE A 145 26.14 -10.98 -5.52
C ILE A 145 25.99 -10.14 -6.79
N ALA A 146 24.93 -9.35 -6.92
CA ALA A 146 24.71 -8.51 -8.10
C ALA A 146 25.83 -7.46 -8.28
N ARG A 147 26.33 -6.85 -7.21
CA ARG A 147 27.51 -5.95 -7.25
C ARG A 147 28.73 -6.69 -7.75
N ARG A 148 29.01 -7.88 -7.21
CA ARG A 148 30.15 -8.72 -7.62
C ARG A 148 30.10 -9.09 -9.10
N GLU A 149 28.93 -9.47 -9.61
CA GLU A 149 28.80 -9.94 -11.00
C GLU A 149 28.67 -8.81 -12.03
N THR A 150 28.10 -7.67 -11.65
CA THR A 150 27.79 -6.59 -12.61
C THR A 150 28.71 -5.38 -12.50
N ASP A 151 29.55 -5.31 -11.46
CA ASP A 151 30.41 -4.17 -11.11
C ASP A 151 29.63 -2.84 -11.00
N LYS A 152 28.33 -2.93 -10.68
CA LYS A 152 27.45 -1.77 -10.49
C LYS A 152 27.24 -1.47 -9.04
N GLU A 153 27.18 -0.18 -8.71
CA GLU A 153 26.83 0.25 -7.38
C GLU A 153 25.32 0.17 -7.15
N ILE A 154 24.89 -0.91 -6.49
CA ILE A 154 23.48 -1.16 -6.18
C ILE A 154 23.25 -0.89 -4.69
N SER A 155 22.29 -0.05 -4.30
CA SER A 155 21.99 0.22 -2.88
C SER A 155 20.57 -0.20 -2.49
N LEU A 156 20.38 -0.59 -1.23
CA LEU A 156 19.09 -0.89 -0.63
C LEU A 156 18.71 0.24 0.32
N LEU A 157 17.55 0.85 0.10
CA LEU A 157 17.04 1.93 0.95
C LEU A 157 15.69 1.51 1.55
N PRO A 158 15.54 1.49 2.88
CA PRO A 158 14.23 1.29 3.50
C PRO A 158 13.35 2.51 3.20
N GLN A 159 12.16 2.25 2.67
CA GLN A 159 11.11 3.24 2.52
C GLN A 159 10.19 3.14 3.74
N LEU A 160 10.23 4.16 4.59
CA LEU A 160 9.35 4.27 5.74
C LEU A 160 8.04 4.89 5.27
N GLN A 161 6.95 4.11 5.27
CA GLN A 161 5.61 4.65 5.14
C GLN A 161 5.02 4.84 6.55
N ILE A 162 4.92 6.09 7.01
CA ILE A 162 4.27 6.43 8.28
C ILE A 162 2.75 6.35 8.07
N MET A 163 2.10 5.34 8.67
CA MET A 163 0.65 5.26 8.76
C MET A 163 0.25 5.27 10.25
N GLY A 164 -0.24 6.42 10.73
CA GLY A 164 -0.70 6.60 12.11
C GLY A 164 0.41 6.89 13.13
N ASP A 165 -0.01 7.11 14.38
CA ASP A 165 0.85 7.48 15.54
C ASP A 165 1.68 6.30 16.09
N GLU A 166 1.51 5.11 15.50
CA GLU A 166 2.26 3.89 15.84
C GLU A 166 3.01 3.37 14.61
N ASN A 167 4.29 3.01 14.77
CA ASN A 167 5.14 2.42 13.74
C ASN A 167 4.69 0.99 13.39
N CYS A 168 3.54 0.87 12.73
CA CYS A 168 2.93 -0.40 12.33
C CYS A 168 2.88 -0.56 10.79
N GLY A 169 3.73 0.16 10.06
CA GLY A 169 3.76 0.19 8.59
C GLY A 169 4.70 -0.83 7.95
N ARG A 170 4.40 -1.18 6.69
CA ARG A 170 5.26 -1.98 5.80
C ARG A 170 6.60 -1.28 5.60
N VAL A 171 7.70 -2.01 5.80
CA VAL A 171 9.02 -1.58 5.33
C VAL A 171 9.11 -1.99 3.88
N ASP A 172 8.71 -1.09 2.98
CA ASP A 172 8.97 -1.26 1.55
C ASP A 172 10.46 -1.00 1.31
N TYR A 173 11.08 -1.71 0.36
CA TYR A 173 12.48 -1.50 0.02
C TYR A 173 12.61 -0.93 -1.39
N ALA A 174 13.42 0.12 -1.53
CA ALA A 174 13.87 0.60 -2.83
C ALA A 174 15.26 0.04 -3.13
N ILE A 175 15.40 -0.53 -4.33
CA ILE A 175 16.69 -0.86 -4.91
C ILE A 175 17.03 0.24 -5.90
N ASN A 176 18.18 0.90 -5.69
CA ASN A 176 18.70 1.90 -6.61
C ASN A 176 19.97 1.37 -7.27
N ILE A 177 20.10 1.61 -8.57
CA ILE A 177 21.27 1.23 -9.38
C ILE A 177 21.88 2.53 -9.87
N THR A 178 23.14 2.77 -9.53
CA THR A 178 23.87 4.00 -9.87
C THR A 178 24.89 3.75 -10.97
#